data_AF-A0A662A2K0-F1
#
_entry.id   AF-A0A662A2K0-F1
#
_cell.length_a   1.000
_cell.length_b   1.000
_cell.length_c   1.000
_cell.angle_alpha   90.00
_cell.angle_beta   90.00
_cell.angle_gamma   90.00
#
_symmetry.space_group_name_H-M   'P 1'
#
loop_
_entity.id
_entity.type
_entity.pdbx_description
1 polymer ?
#
loop_
_entity_poly.entity_id
_entity_poly.type
_entity_poly.pdbx_seq_one_letter_code
_entity_poly.pdbx_strand_id
1 'polypeptide(L)'
;MKNKNQLIIYKTEDGKIKIETHFENETVWLNIEQIAELFQRDRSVISRHIKNVFKEGELEENVVCANFAHTTQHGAIKGKSQTKNVKYYNLDVIISVGYRVKSHRGVHFRKWATALIKEYLIKGFAMNDELLKEAGGGNYFDELLARIRDIRSSEKVFWRKVLDIYATSIDYDPNTEQSLMVFRTIQNKMHWASHGETAAETIYKRVNSTKEHLGLTNFKGELPSKKEVEIAKNYLSEKELNILNRMVTAFLEIAEMKALENTPMYMNDWIKQLDTFLTMTGKEILQHSGKISHQKAIEKAHSEYNMYKERIKNRITQVEKDFIKQIENKTKNIKG
;
A
#
# COMPACT_ATOMS: atom_id res chain seq x y z
N MET A 1 23.45 -19.43 -18.92
CA MET A 1 22.80 -20.40 -18.01
C MET A 1 21.53 -19.75 -17.51
N LYS A 2 20.34 -20.30 -17.81
CA LYS A 2 19.06 -19.75 -17.30
C LYS A 2 19.01 -19.98 -15.79
N ASN A 3 18.90 -18.92 -15.00
CA ASN A 3 18.67 -19.03 -13.55
C ASN A 3 17.39 -19.83 -13.33
N LYS A 4 17.53 -21.05 -12.80
CA LYS A 4 16.41 -21.86 -12.34
C LYS A 4 15.94 -21.29 -11.00
N ASN A 5 14.93 -20.43 -11.04
CA ASN A 5 14.32 -19.94 -9.81
C ASN A 5 13.43 -21.03 -9.22
N GLN A 6 13.89 -21.63 -8.11
CA GLN A 6 13.11 -22.59 -7.34
C GLN A 6 12.15 -21.80 -6.44
N LEU A 7 10.85 -21.89 -6.69
CA LEU A 7 9.84 -21.27 -5.84
C LEU A 7 9.17 -22.32 -4.95
N ILE A 8 9.12 -22.05 -3.64
CA ILE A 8 8.31 -22.83 -2.70
C ILE A 8 6.90 -22.23 -2.70
N ILE A 9 5.93 -22.93 -3.29
CA ILE A 9 4.55 -22.44 -3.39
C ILE A 9 3.85 -22.45 -2.02
N TYR A 10 4.05 -23.52 -1.23
CA TYR A 10 3.64 -23.59 0.18
C TYR A 10 4.44 -24.68 0.90
N LYS A 11 4.71 -24.49 2.20
CA LYS A 11 5.40 -25.48 3.04
C LYS A 11 4.38 -26.44 3.66
N THR A 12 4.61 -27.75 3.56
CA THR A 12 3.96 -28.76 4.41
C THR A 12 4.82 -29.07 5.62
N GLU A 13 4.27 -29.78 6.63
CA GLU A 13 4.99 -30.19 7.84
C GLU A 13 6.36 -30.85 7.55
N ASP A 14 6.48 -31.59 6.44
CA ASP A 14 7.73 -32.24 6.03
C ASP A 14 8.79 -31.31 5.41
N GLY A 15 8.48 -30.02 5.17
CA GLY A 15 9.40 -29.02 4.60
C GLY A 15 9.90 -29.26 3.16
N LYS A 16 9.42 -30.31 2.48
CA LYS A 16 10.00 -30.85 1.23
C LYS A 16 9.07 -30.71 0.02
N ILE A 17 8.62 -29.51 -0.33
CA ILE A 17 8.16 -29.27 -1.71
C ILE A 17 9.00 -28.17 -2.32
N LYS A 18 9.85 -28.58 -3.26
CA LYS A 18 10.57 -27.70 -4.18
C LYS A 18 10.16 -28.11 -5.59
N ILE A 19 9.40 -27.26 -6.28
CA ILE A 19 9.10 -27.47 -7.69
C ILE A 19 9.97 -26.51 -8.47
N GLU A 20 10.69 -27.02 -9.47
CA GLU A 20 11.38 -26.15 -10.43
C GLU A 20 10.32 -25.40 -11.24
N THR A 21 10.25 -24.09 -11.08
CA THR A 21 9.25 -23.24 -11.72
C THR A 21 9.88 -22.35 -12.77
N HIS A 22 9.11 -22.04 -13.82
CA HIS A 22 9.49 -20.97 -14.76
C HIS A 22 8.82 -19.67 -14.28
N PHE A 23 9.63 -18.65 -14.02
CA PHE A 23 9.16 -17.34 -13.59
C PHE A 23 9.30 -16.36 -14.75
N GLU A 24 8.18 -15.84 -15.25
CA GLU A 24 8.15 -14.90 -16.37
C GLU A 24 6.92 -14.01 -16.24
N ASN A 25 7.09 -12.70 -16.49
CA ASN A 25 6.05 -11.67 -16.33
C ASN A 25 5.42 -11.65 -14.92
N GLU A 26 6.25 -11.71 -13.88
CA GLU A 26 5.84 -11.64 -12.47
C GLU A 26 4.86 -12.75 -12.02
N THR A 27 4.73 -13.82 -12.82
CA THR A 27 3.87 -14.96 -12.50
C THR A 27 4.62 -16.28 -12.65
N VAL A 28 4.05 -17.30 -12.02
CA VAL A 28 4.58 -18.66 -11.98
C VAL A 28 3.91 -19.47 -13.05
N TRP A 29 4.70 -20.12 -13.90
CA TRP A 29 4.21 -20.99 -14.96
C TRP A 29 4.53 -22.45 -14.65
N LEU A 30 3.49 -23.29 -14.61
CA LEU A 30 3.62 -24.74 -14.48
C LEU A 30 2.92 -25.46 -15.63
N ASN A 31 3.54 -26.53 -16.13
CA ASN A 31 2.86 -27.48 -17.01
C ASN A 31 1.97 -28.44 -16.19
N ILE A 32 1.16 -29.24 -16.90
CA ILE A 32 0.19 -30.11 -16.24
C ILE A 32 0.85 -31.22 -15.40
N GLU A 33 2.05 -31.68 -15.79
CA GLU A 33 2.83 -32.66 -15.06
C GLU A 33 3.33 -32.09 -13.72
N GLN A 34 3.79 -30.84 -13.71
CA GLN A 34 4.22 -30.14 -12.49
C GLN A 34 3.05 -29.85 -11.55
N ILE A 35 1.88 -29.49 -12.08
CA ILE A 35 0.66 -29.28 -11.26
C ILE A 35 0.17 -30.61 -10.66
N ALA A 36 0.27 -31.70 -11.43
CA ALA A 36 -0.03 -33.06 -10.97
C ALA A 36 0.90 -33.48 -9.82
N GLU A 37 2.20 -33.18 -9.93
CA GLU A 37 3.18 -33.41 -8.86
C GLU A 37 2.88 -32.56 -7.62
N LEU A 38 2.65 -31.25 -7.80
CA LEU A 38 2.33 -30.31 -6.73
C LEU A 38 1.17 -30.79 -5.86
N PHE A 39 0.09 -31.23 -6.49
CA PHE A 39 -1.12 -31.66 -5.79
C PHE A 39 -1.21 -33.18 -5.59
N GLN A 40 -0.18 -33.94 -5.96
CA GLN A 40 -0.16 -35.42 -5.89
C GLN A 40 -1.44 -36.04 -6.47
N ARG A 41 -1.73 -35.71 -7.73
CA ARG A 41 -2.88 -36.23 -8.46
C ARG A 41 -2.52 -36.60 -9.89
N ASP A 42 -3.32 -37.50 -10.46
CA ASP A 42 -3.14 -37.91 -11.84
C ASP A 42 -3.31 -36.72 -12.80
N ARG A 43 -2.48 -36.70 -13.84
CA ARG A 43 -2.55 -35.73 -14.93
C ARG A 43 -3.96 -35.60 -15.52
N SER A 44 -4.68 -36.71 -15.64
CA SER A 44 -6.05 -36.73 -16.17
C SER A 44 -7.05 -35.97 -15.28
N VAL A 45 -6.85 -36.03 -13.97
CA VAL A 45 -7.66 -35.30 -12.98
C VAL A 45 -7.38 -33.81 -13.06
N ILE A 46 -6.10 -33.42 -13.08
CA ILE A 46 -5.71 -32.01 -13.27
C ILE A 46 -6.26 -31.46 -14.59
N SER A 47 -6.14 -32.22 -15.69
CA SER A 47 -6.66 -31.81 -17.00
C SER A 47 -8.16 -31.55 -16.95
N ARG A 48 -8.90 -32.41 -16.25
CA ARG A 48 -10.35 -32.23 -16.06
C ARG A 48 -10.66 -30.97 -15.26
N HIS A 49 -9.94 -30.69 -14.19
CA HIS A 49 -10.13 -29.47 -13.42
C HIS A 49 -9.85 -28.22 -14.25
N ILE A 50 -8.74 -28.16 -14.98
CA ILE A 50 -8.41 -27.04 -15.87
C ILE A 50 -9.50 -26.81 -16.92
N LYS A 51 -9.97 -27.89 -17.58
CA LYS A 51 -11.07 -27.79 -18.55
C LYS A 51 -12.34 -27.23 -17.92
N ASN A 52 -12.67 -27.64 -16.69
CA ASN A 52 -13.84 -27.13 -15.98
C ASN A 52 -13.69 -25.65 -15.61
N VAL A 53 -12.50 -25.21 -15.20
CA VAL A 53 -12.21 -23.80 -14.90
C VAL A 53 -12.52 -22.90 -16.11
N PHE A 54 -12.10 -23.30 -17.31
CA PHE A 54 -12.42 -22.56 -18.53
C PHE A 54 -13.88 -22.69 -18.95
N LYS A 55 -14.47 -23.87 -18.82
CA LYS A 55 -15.89 -24.10 -19.16
C LYS A 55 -16.84 -23.27 -18.28
N GLU A 56 -16.51 -23.09 -17.01
CA GLU A 56 -17.29 -22.31 -16.05
C GLU A 56 -17.06 -20.80 -16.19
N GLY A 57 -16.11 -20.37 -17.04
CA GLY A 57 -15.78 -18.96 -17.24
C GLY A 57 -15.05 -18.32 -16.05
N GLU A 58 -14.46 -19.13 -15.15
CA GLU A 58 -13.68 -18.60 -14.02
C GLU A 58 -12.39 -17.91 -14.52
N LEU A 59 -11.76 -18.47 -15.55
CA LEU A 59 -10.56 -17.91 -16.19
C LEU A 59 -10.68 -17.97 -17.71
N GLU A 60 -10.08 -17.00 -18.40
CA GLU A 60 -9.99 -16.97 -19.86
C GLU A 60 -8.69 -17.64 -20.35
N GLU A 61 -8.83 -18.72 -21.11
CA GLU A 61 -7.70 -19.57 -21.54
C GLU A 61 -6.59 -18.79 -22.26
N ASN A 62 -6.95 -17.78 -23.05
CA ASN A 62 -5.99 -16.95 -23.82
C ASN A 62 -5.09 -16.07 -22.93
N VAL A 63 -5.50 -15.78 -21.69
CA VAL A 63 -4.77 -14.92 -20.75
C VAL A 63 -3.87 -15.76 -19.85
N VAL A 64 -4.33 -16.96 -19.47
CA VAL A 64 -3.70 -17.76 -18.41
C VAL A 64 -2.93 -18.98 -18.93
N CYS A 65 -2.95 -19.23 -20.25
CA CYS A 65 -2.18 -20.30 -20.89
C CYS A 65 -1.14 -19.77 -21.86
N ALA A 66 0.06 -20.34 -21.82
CA ALA A 66 1.12 -20.06 -22.79
C ALA A 66 1.74 -21.37 -23.31
N ASN A 67 2.17 -21.37 -24.57
CA ASN A 67 2.91 -22.50 -25.16
C ASN A 67 4.41 -22.19 -25.13
N PHE A 68 5.16 -23.00 -24.39
CA PHE A 68 6.62 -22.89 -24.33
C PHE A 68 7.27 -23.99 -25.18
N ALA A 69 8.25 -23.60 -25.99
CA ALA A 69 9.01 -24.52 -26.82
C ALA A 69 10.02 -25.28 -25.95
N HIS A 70 9.79 -26.58 -25.78
CA HIS A 70 10.71 -27.50 -25.10
C HIS A 70 11.47 -28.33 -26.11
N THR A 71 12.80 -28.21 -26.12
CA THR A 71 13.67 -29.06 -26.96
C THR A 71 14.15 -30.24 -26.15
N THR A 72 13.67 -31.44 -26.47
CA THR A 72 14.08 -32.71 -25.84
C THR A 72 14.86 -33.57 -26.84
N GLN A 73 15.70 -34.49 -26.36
CA GLN A 73 16.33 -35.47 -27.25
C GLN A 73 15.26 -36.39 -27.85
N HIS A 74 15.40 -36.69 -29.13
CA HIS A 74 14.48 -37.54 -29.87
C HIS A 74 14.58 -38.96 -29.32
N GLY A 75 13.50 -39.46 -28.72
CA GLY A 75 13.50 -40.76 -28.00
C GLY A 75 13.80 -41.99 -28.86
N ALA A 76 13.84 -41.84 -30.19
CA ALA A 76 14.11 -42.92 -31.14
C ALA A 76 15.46 -42.79 -31.88
N ILE A 77 16.13 -41.63 -31.84
CA ILE A 77 17.36 -41.39 -32.62
C ILE A 77 18.38 -40.67 -31.73
N LYS A 78 19.47 -41.38 -31.41
CA LYS A 78 20.57 -40.84 -30.60
C LYS A 78 21.21 -39.65 -31.35
N GLY A 79 21.22 -38.47 -30.73
CA GLY A 79 21.86 -37.26 -31.28
C GLY A 79 20.92 -36.28 -32.01
N LYS A 80 19.64 -36.60 -32.20
CA LYS A 80 18.65 -35.67 -32.78
C LYS A 80 17.84 -35.00 -31.67
N SER A 81 17.60 -33.70 -31.75
CA SER A 81 16.69 -32.98 -30.85
C SER A 81 15.31 -32.80 -31.50
N GLN A 82 14.26 -32.80 -30.69
CA GLN A 82 12.88 -32.53 -31.09
C GLN A 82 12.34 -31.37 -30.25
N THR A 83 11.80 -30.35 -30.89
CA THR A 83 11.11 -29.25 -30.21
C THR A 83 9.62 -29.58 -30.15
N LYS A 84 9.07 -29.64 -28.93
CA LYS A 84 7.64 -29.79 -28.67
C LYS A 84 7.12 -28.55 -27.96
N ASN A 85 5.99 -28.02 -28.42
CA ASN A 85 5.27 -26.99 -27.69
C ASN A 85 4.53 -27.65 -26.52
N VAL A 86 4.89 -27.25 -25.31
CA VAL A 86 4.25 -27.71 -24.07
C VAL A 86 3.41 -26.56 -23.53
N LYS A 87 2.18 -26.87 -23.12
CA LYS A 87 1.26 -25.89 -22.54
C LYS A 87 1.57 -25.68 -21.07
N TYR A 88 1.70 -24.43 -20.68
CA TYR A 88 1.89 -23.98 -19.31
C TYR A 88 0.71 -23.14 -18.87
N TYR A 89 0.46 -23.17 -17.57
CA TYR A 89 -0.63 -22.47 -16.90
C TYR A 89 -0.03 -21.56 -15.83
N ASN A 90 -0.56 -20.35 -15.73
CA ASN A 90 -0.10 -19.35 -14.78
C ASN A 90 -0.58 -19.64 -13.34
N LEU A 91 -0.22 -18.76 -12.40
CA LEU A 91 -0.57 -18.89 -10.99
C LEU A 91 -2.09 -18.99 -10.73
N ASP A 92 -2.93 -18.30 -11.50
CA ASP A 92 -4.39 -18.28 -11.29
C ASP A 92 -4.99 -19.67 -11.51
N VAL A 93 -4.57 -20.35 -12.58
CA VAL A 93 -5.00 -21.73 -12.85
C VAL A 93 -4.52 -22.67 -11.74
N ILE A 94 -3.28 -22.50 -11.28
CA ILE A 94 -2.71 -23.32 -10.20
C ILE A 94 -3.51 -23.16 -8.90
N ILE A 95 -3.86 -21.92 -8.54
CA ILE A 95 -4.68 -21.61 -7.36
C ILE A 95 -6.06 -22.25 -7.51
N SER A 96 -6.74 -22.02 -8.64
CA SER A 96 -8.08 -22.56 -8.90
C SER A 96 -8.12 -24.09 -8.82
N VAL A 97 -7.17 -24.75 -9.46
CA VAL A 97 -7.01 -26.21 -9.37
C VAL A 97 -6.76 -26.65 -7.92
N GLY A 98 -5.92 -25.94 -7.17
CA GLY A 98 -5.63 -26.25 -5.77
C GLY A 98 -6.88 -26.26 -4.86
N TYR A 99 -7.84 -25.37 -5.12
CA TYR A 99 -9.12 -25.37 -4.42
C TYR A 99 -10.03 -26.55 -4.81
N ARG A 100 -9.97 -27.01 -6.06
CA ARG A 100 -10.83 -28.09 -6.60
C ARG A 100 -10.28 -29.50 -6.34
N VAL A 101 -8.96 -29.65 -6.17
CA VAL A 101 -8.33 -30.97 -6.04
C VAL A 101 -8.59 -31.59 -4.67
N LYS A 102 -9.10 -32.83 -4.67
CA LYS A 102 -9.36 -33.61 -3.45
C LYS A 102 -8.15 -34.45 -3.01
N SER A 103 -6.95 -33.91 -2.86
CA SER A 103 -5.79 -34.68 -2.34
C SER A 103 -5.36 -34.22 -0.95
N HIS A 104 -4.49 -35.00 -0.28
CA HIS A 104 -3.86 -34.56 0.96
C HIS A 104 -3.10 -33.24 0.76
N ARG A 105 -2.38 -33.10 -0.36
CA ARG A 105 -1.71 -31.87 -0.76
C ARG A 105 -2.68 -30.72 -1.02
N GLY A 106 -3.81 -30.97 -1.69
CA GLY A 106 -4.86 -29.97 -1.89
C GLY A 106 -5.52 -29.52 -0.58
N VAL A 107 -5.69 -30.42 0.40
CA VAL A 107 -6.16 -30.06 1.75
C VAL A 107 -5.16 -29.13 2.43
N HIS A 108 -3.87 -29.43 2.39
CA HIS A 108 -2.82 -28.55 2.95
C HIS A 108 -2.78 -27.19 2.26
N PHE A 109 -2.85 -27.16 0.93
CA PHE A 109 -2.93 -25.92 0.16
C PHE A 109 -4.12 -25.05 0.62
N ARG A 110 -5.32 -25.65 0.75
CA ARG A 110 -6.50 -24.92 1.23
C ARG A 110 -6.36 -24.44 2.68
N LYS A 111 -5.79 -25.24 3.58
CA LYS A 111 -5.49 -24.80 4.96
C LYS A 111 -4.57 -23.58 4.96
N TRP A 112 -3.49 -23.64 4.19
CA TRP A 112 -2.53 -22.54 4.04
C TRP A 112 -3.20 -21.28 3.46
N ALA A 113 -3.91 -21.39 2.34
CA ALA A 113 -4.58 -20.26 1.71
C ALA A 113 -5.66 -19.66 2.63
N THR A 114 -6.40 -20.51 3.36
CA THR A 114 -7.39 -20.05 4.35
C THR A 114 -6.73 -19.31 5.50
N ALA A 115 -5.56 -19.75 5.96
CA ALA A 115 -4.82 -19.06 7.00
C ALA A 115 -4.36 -17.67 6.54
N LEU A 116 -3.87 -17.54 5.30
CA LEU A 116 -3.50 -16.24 4.70
C LEU A 116 -4.71 -15.30 4.59
N ILE A 117 -5.85 -15.79 4.09
CA ILE A 117 -7.08 -14.99 3.99
C ILE A 117 -7.54 -14.57 5.39
N LYS A 118 -7.53 -15.49 6.36
CA LYS A 118 -7.92 -15.19 7.75
C LYS A 118 -6.99 -14.16 8.38
N GLU A 119 -5.69 -14.29 8.16
CA GLU A 119 -4.71 -13.32 8.65
C GLU A 119 -4.96 -11.93 8.06
N TYR A 120 -5.14 -11.84 6.74
CA TYR A 120 -5.47 -10.59 6.08
C TYR A 120 -6.77 -9.97 6.60
N LEU A 121 -7.83 -10.76 6.77
CA LEU A 121 -9.13 -10.28 7.27
C LEU A 121 -9.08 -9.82 8.73
N ILE A 122 -8.25 -10.43 9.58
CA ILE A 122 -8.14 -10.09 11.01
C ILE A 122 -7.14 -8.95 11.24
N LYS A 123 -5.94 -9.03 10.64
CA LYS A 123 -4.82 -8.11 10.88
C LYS A 123 -4.78 -6.95 9.88
N GLY A 124 -5.40 -7.10 8.71
CA GLY A 124 -5.32 -6.15 7.61
C GLY A 124 -4.11 -6.32 6.68
N PHE A 125 -3.27 -7.33 6.91
CA PHE A 125 -2.11 -7.65 6.05
C PHE A 125 -1.75 -9.14 6.14
N ALA A 126 -1.07 -9.66 5.10
CA ALA A 126 -0.42 -10.97 5.09
C ALA A 126 0.93 -10.82 4.37
N MET A 127 1.99 -11.47 4.87
CA MET A 127 3.35 -11.23 4.40
C MET A 127 4.19 -12.51 4.42
N ASN A 128 5.12 -12.64 3.46
CA ASN A 128 6.11 -13.70 3.45
C ASN A 128 7.46 -13.13 3.92
N ASP A 129 7.71 -13.21 5.24
CA ASP A 129 8.90 -12.62 5.88
C ASP A 129 10.21 -13.19 5.36
N GLU A 130 10.28 -14.52 5.13
CA GLU A 130 11.49 -15.17 4.61
C GLU A 130 11.83 -14.65 3.22
N LEU A 131 10.84 -14.55 2.34
CA LEU A 131 11.03 -14.02 0.99
C LEU A 131 11.52 -12.56 1.00
N LEU A 132 10.95 -11.73 1.87
CA LEU A 132 11.35 -10.32 1.98
C LEU A 132 12.76 -10.15 2.57
N LYS A 133 13.16 -11.02 3.51
CA LYS A 133 14.53 -11.04 4.06
C LYS A 133 15.57 -11.38 3.01
N GLU A 134 15.22 -12.20 2.01
CA GLU A 134 16.07 -12.56 0.88
C GLU A 134 15.99 -11.54 -0.28
N ALA A 135 15.71 -10.27 0.05
CA ALA A 135 15.54 -9.15 -0.88
C ALA A 135 14.35 -9.26 -1.85
N GLY A 136 13.44 -10.23 -1.63
CA GLY A 136 12.11 -10.28 -2.21
C GLY A 136 12.03 -9.88 -3.68
N GLY A 137 12.69 -10.63 -4.57
CA GLY A 137 12.50 -10.55 -6.02
C GLY A 137 12.19 -9.17 -6.65
N GLY A 138 12.95 -8.11 -6.31
CA GLY A 138 12.79 -6.78 -6.93
C GLY A 138 12.51 -5.66 -5.92
N ASN A 139 11.75 -4.64 -6.34
CA ASN A 139 11.47 -3.43 -5.54
C ASN A 139 10.27 -3.58 -4.58
N TYR A 140 9.75 -4.79 -4.38
CA TYR A 140 8.52 -5.03 -3.58
C TYR A 140 8.68 -4.65 -2.11
N PHE A 141 9.88 -4.80 -1.55
CA PHE A 141 10.15 -4.37 -0.17
C PHE A 141 10.07 -2.84 -0.03
N ASP A 142 10.63 -2.09 -1.00
CA ASP A 142 10.53 -0.63 -1.02
C ASP A 142 9.09 -0.15 -1.25
N GLU A 143 8.33 -0.84 -2.10
CA GLU A 143 6.90 -0.58 -2.29
C GLU A 143 6.10 -0.79 -0.99
N LEU A 144 6.37 -1.89 -0.27
CA LEU A 144 5.75 -2.16 1.02
C LEU A 144 6.08 -1.06 2.04
N LEU A 145 7.34 -0.65 2.14
CA LEU A 145 7.75 0.46 3.00
C LEU A 145 7.06 1.76 2.62
N ALA A 146 6.88 2.04 1.33
CA ALA A 146 6.14 3.22 0.87
C ALA A 146 4.66 3.17 1.28
N ARG A 147 3.99 2.03 1.12
CA ARG A 147 2.59 1.82 1.56
C ARG A 147 2.45 1.98 3.08
N ILE A 148 3.36 1.41 3.87
CA ILE A 148 3.37 1.57 5.33
C ILE A 148 3.54 3.06 5.71
N ARG A 149 4.44 3.78 5.02
CA ARG A 149 4.61 5.22 5.25
C ARG A 149 3.35 6.00 4.91
N ASP A 150 2.66 5.66 3.82
CA ASP A 150 1.41 6.33 3.45
C ASP A 150 0.28 6.05 4.46
N ILE A 151 0.12 4.80 4.92
CA ILE A 151 -0.82 4.45 5.99
C ILE A 151 -0.51 5.23 7.28
N ARG A 152 0.77 5.31 7.65
CA ARG A 152 1.24 6.14 8.77
C ARG A 152 1.02 7.63 8.53
N SER A 153 0.94 8.07 7.28
CA SER A 153 0.88 9.48 6.91
C SER A 153 -0.46 10.12 7.22
N SER A 154 -1.53 9.36 7.50
CA SER A 154 -2.79 9.96 7.97
C SER A 154 -2.50 10.92 9.13
N GLU A 155 -2.75 12.22 8.96
CA GLU A 155 -2.30 13.25 9.91
C GLU A 155 -2.77 12.93 11.34
N LYS A 156 -3.96 12.33 11.49
CA LYS A 156 -4.48 11.85 12.77
C LYS A 156 -3.68 10.68 13.37
N VAL A 157 -3.35 9.66 12.59
CA VAL A 157 -2.60 8.47 13.07
C VAL A 157 -1.15 8.85 13.34
N PHE A 158 -0.62 9.72 12.49
CA PHE A 158 0.71 10.30 12.57
C PHE A 158 0.94 11.05 13.88
N TRP A 159 0.08 12.04 14.17
CA TRP A 159 0.18 12.81 15.41
C TRP A 159 -0.24 12.02 16.65
N ARG A 160 -1.06 10.98 16.51
CA ARG A 160 -1.35 10.07 17.62
C ARG A 160 -0.09 9.37 18.14
N LYS A 161 0.78 8.87 17.26
CA LYS A 161 2.05 8.26 17.71
C LYS A 161 2.97 9.24 18.42
N VAL A 162 2.99 10.47 17.93
CA VAL A 162 3.72 11.57 18.56
C VAL A 162 3.14 11.84 19.96
N LEU A 163 1.82 11.87 20.12
CA LEU A 163 1.14 11.98 21.42
C LEU A 163 1.41 10.79 22.34
N ASP A 164 1.51 9.56 21.80
CA ASP A 164 1.80 8.36 22.60
C ASP A 164 3.16 8.48 23.31
N ILE A 165 4.15 9.11 22.67
CA ILE A 165 5.44 9.43 23.31
C ILE A 165 5.29 10.51 24.38
N TYR A 166 4.54 11.58 24.11
CA TYR A 166 4.37 12.63 25.12
C TYR A 166 3.66 12.12 26.36
N ALA A 167 2.71 11.21 26.19
CA ALA A 167 2.04 10.54 27.29
C ALA A 167 2.97 9.72 28.18
N THR A 168 4.21 9.41 27.74
CA THR A 168 5.23 8.77 28.60
C THR A 168 6.01 9.78 29.45
N SER A 169 5.85 11.09 29.21
CA SER A 169 6.54 12.11 29.98
C SER A 169 6.06 12.11 31.43
N ILE A 170 6.98 12.28 32.37
CA ILE A 170 6.69 12.22 33.82
C ILE A 170 5.68 13.31 34.23
N ASP A 171 5.76 14.48 33.61
CA ASP A 171 4.94 15.67 33.87
C ASP A 171 3.74 15.80 32.94
N TYR A 172 3.41 14.77 32.15
CA TYR A 172 2.27 14.83 31.24
C TYR A 172 0.92 14.88 31.99
N ASP A 173 0.15 15.94 31.73
CA ASP A 173 -1.25 16.05 32.15
C ASP A 173 -2.12 16.49 30.96
N PRO A 174 -3.09 15.68 30.52
CA PRO A 174 -3.94 15.99 29.36
C PRO A 174 -4.83 17.23 29.55
N ASN A 175 -5.06 17.68 30.78
CA ASN A 175 -5.93 18.83 31.08
C ASN A 175 -5.18 20.16 31.13
N THR A 176 -3.86 20.15 30.95
CA THR A 176 -3.03 21.35 31.05
C THR A 176 -2.89 22.08 29.72
N GLU A 177 -2.85 23.41 29.79
CA GLU A 177 -2.53 24.25 28.63
C GLU A 177 -1.11 23.97 28.12
N GLN A 178 -0.19 23.60 29.02
CA GLN A 178 1.18 23.19 28.68
C GLN A 178 1.20 22.03 27.68
N SER A 179 0.43 20.95 27.91
CA SER A 179 0.37 19.79 27.00
C SER A 179 -0.10 20.18 25.59
N LEU A 180 -1.11 21.04 25.49
CA LEU A 180 -1.60 21.55 24.20
C LEU A 180 -0.56 22.44 23.51
N MET A 181 0.16 23.27 24.27
CA MET A 181 1.18 24.17 23.74
C MET A 181 2.40 23.39 23.22
N VAL A 182 2.85 22.36 23.95
CA VAL A 182 3.94 21.46 23.54
C VAL A 182 3.58 20.79 22.22
N PHE A 183 2.41 20.17 22.13
CA PHE A 183 1.96 19.52 20.89
C PHE A 183 1.95 20.48 19.69
N ARG A 184 1.37 21.68 19.85
CA ARG A 184 1.36 22.72 18.80
C ARG A 184 2.77 23.14 18.39
N THR A 185 3.68 23.25 19.35
CA THR A 185 5.08 23.63 19.10
C THR A 185 5.79 22.59 18.23
N ILE A 186 5.66 21.30 18.57
CA ILE A 186 6.25 20.21 17.80
C ILE A 186 5.64 20.12 16.40
N GLN A 187 4.32 20.20 16.28
CA GLN A 187 3.65 20.20 14.98
C GLN A 187 4.19 21.33 14.08
N ASN A 188 4.23 22.56 14.59
CA ASN A 188 4.70 23.70 13.82
C ASN A 188 6.19 23.62 13.48
N LYS A 189 7.04 23.11 14.38
CA LYS A 189 8.47 22.89 14.10
C LYS A 189 8.68 21.86 12.99
N MET A 190 7.91 20.78 12.96
CA MET A 190 7.98 19.76 11.89
C MET A 190 7.49 20.27 10.54
N HIS A 191 6.38 21.02 10.52
CA HIS A 191 5.89 21.67 9.30
C HIS A 191 6.91 22.71 8.79
N TRP A 192 7.49 23.51 9.68
CA TRP A 192 8.51 24.48 9.31
C TRP A 192 9.76 23.81 8.73
N ALA A 193 10.28 22.76 9.37
CA ALA A 193 11.46 22.05 8.89
C ALA A 193 11.25 21.31 7.54
N SER A 194 9.99 20.98 7.20
CA SER A 194 9.68 20.26 5.96
C SER A 194 9.47 21.20 4.80
N HIS A 195 8.78 22.32 5.00
CA HIS A 195 8.36 23.20 3.91
C HIS A 195 8.32 24.70 4.26
N GLY A 196 8.88 25.13 5.40
CA GLY A 196 9.06 26.55 5.75
C GLY A 196 7.79 27.30 6.14
N GLU A 197 6.73 26.59 6.54
CA GLU A 197 5.45 27.17 6.94
C GLU A 197 4.93 26.45 8.18
N THR A 198 4.22 27.15 9.07
CA THR A 198 3.45 26.45 10.12
C THR A 198 2.23 25.75 9.53
N ALA A 199 1.59 24.86 10.29
CA ALA A 199 0.37 24.18 9.83
C ALA A 199 -0.74 25.19 9.44
N ALA A 200 -0.94 26.23 10.25
CA ALA A 200 -1.92 27.29 9.99
C ALA A 200 -1.55 28.13 8.76
N GLU A 201 -0.26 28.47 8.58
CA GLU A 201 0.20 29.21 7.40
C GLU A 201 0.02 28.40 6.12
N THR A 202 0.29 27.10 6.17
CA THR A 202 0.13 26.17 5.05
C THR A 202 -1.32 26.19 4.57
N ILE A 203 -2.28 25.97 5.48
CA ILE A 203 -3.71 26.02 5.16
C ILE A 203 -4.07 27.38 4.59
N TYR A 204 -3.74 28.46 5.30
CA TYR A 204 -4.15 29.82 4.93
C TYR A 204 -3.59 30.25 3.58
N LYS A 205 -2.33 29.93 3.26
CA LYS A 205 -1.71 30.34 1.99
C LYS A 205 -2.13 29.47 0.82
N ARG A 206 -2.35 28.17 1.04
CA ARG A 206 -2.52 27.21 -0.05
C ARG A 206 -3.98 26.97 -0.43
N VAL A 207 -4.92 27.13 0.51
CA VAL A 207 -6.35 27.00 0.23
C VAL A 207 -6.82 28.06 -0.77
N ASN A 208 -7.46 27.62 -1.84
CA ASN A 208 -8.01 28.50 -2.87
C ASN A 208 -9.12 27.81 -3.67
N SER A 209 -10.34 28.32 -3.59
CA SER A 209 -11.54 27.85 -4.31
C SER A 209 -11.45 27.94 -5.83
N THR A 210 -10.50 28.71 -6.36
CA THR A 210 -10.26 28.79 -7.80
C THR A 210 -9.42 27.65 -8.34
N LYS A 211 -8.65 26.97 -7.48
CA LYS A 211 -7.82 25.83 -7.86
C LYS A 211 -8.65 24.54 -7.90
N GLU A 212 -8.15 23.58 -8.65
CA GLU A 212 -8.69 22.22 -8.60
C GLU A 212 -8.61 21.69 -7.16
N HIS A 213 -9.69 21.04 -6.71
CA HIS A 213 -9.83 20.51 -5.35
C HIS A 213 -9.38 21.46 -4.22
N LEU A 214 -9.65 22.77 -4.33
CA LEU A 214 -9.26 23.79 -3.33
C LEU A 214 -7.74 23.96 -3.13
N GLY A 215 -6.91 23.36 -3.99
CA GLY A 215 -5.46 23.27 -3.81
C GLY A 215 -4.99 22.09 -2.95
N LEU A 216 -5.89 21.17 -2.60
CA LEU A 216 -5.55 19.92 -1.92
C LEU A 216 -4.87 18.97 -2.90
N THR A 217 -3.80 18.33 -2.44
CA THR A 217 -3.03 17.32 -3.16
C THR A 217 -3.34 15.90 -2.65
N ASN A 218 -3.87 15.76 -1.44
CA ASN A 218 -4.19 14.48 -0.82
C ASN A 218 -5.55 14.56 -0.09
N PHE A 219 -6.55 13.80 -0.53
CA PHE A 219 -7.86 13.69 0.10
C PHE A 219 -8.55 12.39 -0.34
N LYS A 220 -9.60 11.98 0.37
CA LYS A 220 -10.32 10.74 0.10
C LYS A 220 -11.51 10.99 -0.82
N GLY A 221 -11.69 10.11 -1.81
CA GLY A 221 -12.81 10.17 -2.75
C GLY A 221 -12.58 11.16 -3.90
N GLU A 222 -13.64 11.47 -4.64
CA GLU A 222 -13.56 12.34 -5.84
C GLU A 222 -13.57 13.84 -5.50
N LEU A 223 -14.14 14.21 -4.36
CA LEU A 223 -14.29 15.60 -3.94
C LEU A 223 -13.85 15.76 -2.49
N PRO A 224 -13.10 16.83 -2.17
CA PRO A 224 -12.66 17.08 -0.80
C PRO A 224 -13.85 17.40 0.11
N SER A 225 -13.80 16.90 1.32
CA SER A 225 -14.74 17.22 2.40
C SER A 225 -14.31 18.45 3.18
N LYS A 226 -15.27 19.10 3.86
CA LYS A 226 -14.97 20.28 4.70
C LYS A 226 -13.86 20.04 5.72
N LYS A 227 -13.84 18.84 6.33
CA LYS A 227 -12.83 18.44 7.32
C LYS A 227 -11.43 18.32 6.70
N GLU A 228 -11.33 17.92 5.44
CA GLU A 228 -10.03 17.77 4.76
C GLU A 228 -9.37 19.10 4.43
N VAL A 229 -10.15 20.18 4.31
CA VAL A 229 -9.65 21.54 4.09
C VAL A 229 -8.96 22.10 5.34
N GLU A 230 -9.26 21.55 6.52
CA GLU A 230 -8.68 21.94 7.82
C GLU A 230 -7.33 21.26 8.10
N ILE A 231 -6.92 20.30 7.26
CA ILE A 231 -5.76 19.44 7.46
C ILE A 231 -4.59 19.98 6.64
N ALA A 232 -3.54 20.50 7.30
CA ALA A 232 -2.41 21.14 6.64
C ALA A 232 -1.65 20.18 5.71
N LYS A 233 -1.51 18.91 6.11
CA LYS A 233 -0.83 17.88 5.33
C LYS A 233 -1.45 17.71 3.93
N ASN A 234 -2.76 17.92 3.79
CA ASN A 234 -3.46 17.71 2.54
C ASN A 234 -3.13 18.74 1.45
N TYR A 235 -2.38 19.80 1.78
CA TYR A 235 -1.90 20.81 0.85
C TYR A 235 -0.41 20.64 0.48
N LEU A 236 0.25 19.61 0.98
CA LEU A 236 1.67 19.36 0.76
C LEU A 236 1.88 18.61 -0.56
N SER A 237 2.86 19.04 -1.34
CA SER A 237 3.34 18.26 -2.48
C SER A 237 3.87 16.90 -2.04
N GLU A 238 3.96 15.94 -2.96
CA GLU A 238 4.49 14.60 -2.67
C GLU A 238 5.89 14.67 -2.03
N LYS A 239 6.75 15.58 -2.51
CA LYS A 239 8.09 15.81 -1.97
C LYS A 239 8.05 16.34 -0.53
N GLU A 240 7.26 17.38 -0.27
CA GLU A 240 7.13 17.97 1.07
C GLU A 240 6.54 16.95 2.06
N LEU A 241 5.53 16.20 1.64
CA LEU A 241 4.90 15.16 2.43
C LEU A 241 5.89 14.03 2.76
N ASN A 242 6.69 13.59 1.79
CA ASN A 242 7.72 12.58 2.00
C ASN A 242 8.79 13.05 3.00
N ILE A 243 9.22 14.33 2.91
CA ILE A 243 10.16 14.93 3.88
C ILE A 243 9.53 14.96 5.28
N LEU A 244 8.29 15.46 5.42
CA LEU A 244 7.58 15.51 6.69
C LEU A 244 7.44 14.12 7.32
N ASN A 245 7.02 13.13 6.53
CA ASN A 245 6.87 11.75 7.00
C ASN A 245 8.19 11.15 7.49
N ARG A 246 9.30 11.40 6.77
CA ARG A 246 10.64 10.92 7.14
C ARG A 246 11.17 11.57 8.42
N MET A 247 11.02 12.89 8.56
CA MET A 247 11.49 13.60 9.76
C MET A 247 10.76 13.14 11.00
N VAL A 248 9.43 13.01 10.93
CA VAL A 248 8.67 12.51 12.08
C VAL A 248 8.98 11.05 12.37
N THR A 249 9.14 10.21 11.34
CA THR A 249 9.57 8.82 11.56
C THR A 249 10.90 8.78 12.31
N ALA A 250 11.92 9.51 11.85
CA ALA A 250 13.22 9.59 12.53
C ALA A 250 13.11 10.11 13.97
N PHE A 251 12.24 11.10 14.23
CA PHE A 251 12.02 11.60 15.59
C PHE A 251 11.31 10.57 16.49
N LEU A 252 10.36 9.81 15.96
CA LEU A 252 9.72 8.70 16.69
C LEU A 252 10.74 7.62 17.06
N GLU A 253 11.66 7.26 16.15
CA GLU A 253 12.73 6.29 16.45
C GLU A 253 13.63 6.77 17.60
N ILE A 254 13.98 8.07 17.63
CA ILE A 254 14.74 8.67 18.75
C ILE A 254 13.97 8.52 20.06
N ALA A 255 12.67 8.78 20.04
CA ALA A 255 11.83 8.67 21.22
C ALA A 255 11.68 7.22 21.71
N GLU A 256 11.53 6.27 20.79
CA GLU A 256 11.47 4.85 21.09
C GLU A 256 12.78 4.35 21.70
N MET A 257 13.93 4.78 21.17
CA MET A 257 15.23 4.48 21.78
C MET A 257 15.32 5.02 23.22
N LYS A 258 14.89 6.26 23.46
CA LYS A 258 14.90 6.83 24.82
C LYS A 258 14.00 6.08 25.79
N ALA A 259 12.84 5.62 25.32
CA ALA A 259 11.94 4.78 26.10
C ALA A 259 12.57 3.42 26.41
N LEU A 260 13.21 2.77 25.43
CA LEU A 260 13.93 1.49 25.61
C LEU A 260 15.12 1.61 26.58
N GLU A 261 15.81 2.74 26.56
CA GLU A 261 16.89 3.09 27.48
C GLU A 261 16.39 3.39 28.91
N ASN A 262 15.07 3.40 29.15
CA ASN A 262 14.44 3.84 30.40
C ASN A 262 14.92 5.23 30.84
N THR A 263 15.20 6.12 29.89
CA THR A 263 15.59 7.50 30.21
C THR A 263 14.35 8.27 30.65
N PRO A 264 14.31 8.83 31.87
CA PRO A 264 13.20 9.67 32.30
C PRO A 264 13.17 10.94 31.45
N MET A 265 12.00 11.25 30.88
CA MET A 265 11.79 12.40 30.00
C MET A 265 10.64 13.27 30.53
N TYR A 266 10.82 14.58 30.44
CA TYR A 266 9.76 15.58 30.67
C TYR A 266 9.30 16.17 29.33
N MET A 267 8.11 16.77 29.28
CA MET A 267 7.55 17.36 28.05
C MET A 267 8.51 18.37 27.39
N ASN A 268 9.23 19.16 28.19
CA ASN A 268 10.20 20.13 27.69
C ASN A 268 11.47 19.47 27.12
N ASP A 269 11.87 18.30 27.62
CA ASP A 269 13.05 17.60 27.11
C ASP A 269 12.81 17.08 25.71
N TRP A 270 11.57 16.68 25.40
CA TRP A 270 11.18 16.34 24.03
C TRP A 270 11.25 17.52 23.06
N ILE A 271 10.97 18.75 23.52
CA ILE A 271 11.14 19.96 22.68
C ILE A 271 12.62 20.19 22.41
N LYS A 272 13.49 20.09 23.43
CA LYS A 272 14.94 20.22 23.26
C LYS A 272 15.52 19.14 22.34
N GLN A 273 15.05 17.90 22.49
CA GLN A 273 15.45 16.78 21.65
C GLN A 273 15.03 17.00 20.19
N LEU A 274 13.84 17.55 19.97
CA LEU A 274 13.38 17.94 18.64
C LEU A 274 14.29 19.02 18.04
N ASP A 275 14.62 20.06 18.80
CA ASP A 275 15.51 21.13 18.33
C ASP A 275 16.90 20.59 17.97
N THR A 276 17.42 19.67 18.77
CA THR A 276 18.71 19.00 18.52
C THR A 276 18.64 18.20 17.22
N PHE A 277 17.57 17.43 17.02
CA PHE A 277 17.33 16.65 15.81
C PHE A 277 17.22 17.54 14.56
N LEU A 278 16.46 18.63 14.64
CA LEU A 278 16.30 19.57 13.52
C LEU A 278 17.63 20.27 13.18
N THR A 279 18.40 20.67 14.19
CA THR A 279 19.73 21.26 13.99
C THR A 279 20.68 20.29 13.30
N MET A 280 20.77 19.05 13.79
CA MET A 280 21.66 18.02 13.25
C MET A 280 21.34 17.65 11.80
N THR A 281 20.06 17.77 11.40
CA THR A 281 19.61 17.51 10.02
C THR A 281 19.73 18.73 9.10
N GLY A 282 20.36 19.82 9.56
CA GLY A 282 20.58 21.03 8.78
C GLY A 282 19.30 21.82 8.49
N LYS A 283 18.27 21.67 9.34
CA LYS A 283 16.98 22.36 9.19
C LYS A 283 16.96 23.64 10.02
N GLU A 284 16.32 24.67 9.48
CA GLU A 284 16.03 25.87 10.24
C GLU A 284 14.98 25.56 11.31
N ILE A 285 15.26 25.96 12.55
CA ILE A 285 14.33 25.81 13.66
C ILE A 285 13.38 27.01 13.67
N LEU A 286 12.09 26.72 13.81
CA LEU A 286 11.07 27.74 14.05
C LEU A 286 11.29 28.40 15.43
N GLN A 287 11.69 29.67 15.44
CA GLN A 287 11.92 30.47 16.65
C GLN A 287 10.73 31.39 17.02
N HIS A 288 9.62 31.31 16.28
CA HIS A 288 8.44 32.16 16.48
C HIS A 288 7.13 31.37 16.32
N SER A 289 6.00 31.88 16.80
CA SER A 289 4.70 31.20 16.73
C SER A 289 4.05 31.15 15.34
N GLY A 290 4.69 31.74 14.33
CA GLY A 290 4.15 31.91 12.98
C GLY A 290 3.40 33.24 12.82
N LYS A 291 3.02 33.59 11.59
CA LYS A 291 2.35 34.85 11.25
C LYS A 291 0.82 34.74 11.22
N ILE A 292 0.29 33.52 11.13
CA ILE A 292 -1.14 33.25 10.96
C ILE A 292 -1.63 32.39 12.13
N SER A 293 -2.72 32.82 12.77
CA SER A 293 -3.39 32.04 13.81
C SER A 293 -4.20 30.89 13.22
N HIS A 294 -4.36 29.81 14.00
CA HIS A 294 -5.16 28.66 13.61
C HIS A 294 -6.61 29.06 13.26
N GLN A 295 -7.23 29.89 14.09
CA GLN A 295 -8.59 30.39 13.87
C GLN A 295 -8.74 31.08 12.49
N LYS A 296 -7.80 31.97 12.16
CA LYS A 296 -7.79 32.69 10.87
C LYS A 296 -7.59 31.75 9.67
N ALA A 297 -6.78 30.70 9.84
CA ALA A 297 -6.60 29.67 8.82
C ALA A 297 -7.88 28.87 8.57
N ILE A 298 -8.58 28.46 9.63
CA ILE A 298 -9.83 27.70 9.55
C ILE A 298 -10.98 28.53 8.97
N GLU A 299 -11.11 29.79 9.37
CA GLU A 299 -12.12 30.70 8.82
C GLU A 299 -11.95 30.87 7.31
N LYS A 300 -10.71 31.11 6.85
CA LYS A 300 -10.42 31.19 5.41
C LYS A 300 -10.72 29.86 4.72
N ALA A 301 -10.28 28.74 5.28
CA ALA A 301 -10.51 27.40 4.74
C ALA A 301 -12.00 27.12 4.53
N HIS A 302 -12.84 27.43 5.53
CA HIS A 302 -14.29 27.23 5.44
C HIS A 302 -14.94 28.16 4.42
N SER A 303 -14.49 29.41 4.35
CA SER A 303 -14.98 30.38 3.35
C SER A 303 -14.68 29.89 1.92
N GLU A 304 -13.44 29.50 1.64
CA GLU A 304 -13.03 28.96 0.34
C GLU A 304 -13.79 27.67 0.01
N TYR A 305 -13.96 26.77 0.98
CA TYR A 305 -14.73 25.55 0.78
C TYR A 305 -16.18 25.82 0.36
N ASN A 306 -16.84 26.80 0.99
CA ASN A 306 -18.20 27.18 0.65
C ASN A 306 -18.28 27.73 -0.79
N MET A 307 -17.34 28.58 -1.19
CA MET A 307 -17.25 29.11 -2.56
C MET A 307 -17.01 27.99 -3.58
N TYR A 308 -16.11 27.05 -3.28
CA TYR A 308 -15.86 25.88 -4.10
C TYR A 308 -17.10 25.00 -4.23
N LYS A 309 -17.81 24.74 -3.12
CA LYS A 309 -19.03 23.95 -3.09
C LYS A 309 -20.12 24.53 -4.00
N GLU A 310 -20.34 25.83 -3.96
CA GLU A 310 -21.32 26.48 -4.86
C GLU A 310 -20.87 26.42 -6.33
N ARG A 311 -19.57 26.50 -6.62
CA ARG A 311 -19.05 26.34 -7.99
C ARG A 311 -19.27 24.93 -8.54
N ILE A 312 -19.06 23.90 -7.72
CA ILE A 312 -19.23 22.50 -8.14
C ILE A 312 -20.68 22.02 -8.10
N LYS A 313 -21.59 22.76 -7.46
CA LYS A 313 -23.02 22.44 -7.38
C LYS A 313 -23.69 22.32 -8.76
N ASN A 314 -23.13 23.01 -9.76
CA ASN A 314 -23.57 22.95 -11.16
C ASN A 314 -22.79 21.94 -12.01
N ARG A 315 -21.86 21.15 -11.43
CA ARG A 315 -21.16 20.09 -12.15
C ARG A 315 -21.99 18.80 -12.12
N ILE A 316 -22.25 18.27 -13.30
CA ILE A 316 -22.86 16.96 -13.52
C ILE A 316 -21.99 15.90 -12.81
N THR A 317 -22.59 15.14 -11.90
CA THR A 317 -21.96 14.07 -11.12
C THR A 317 -21.48 12.93 -12.02
N GLN A 318 -20.55 12.10 -11.53
CA GLN A 318 -20.09 10.94 -12.28
C GLN A 318 -21.24 9.97 -12.61
N VAL A 319 -22.20 9.82 -11.69
CA VAL A 319 -23.42 9.03 -11.90
C VAL A 319 -24.27 9.57 -13.04
N GLU A 320 -24.45 10.88 -13.11
CA GLU A 320 -25.18 11.51 -14.22
C GLU A 320 -24.42 11.41 -15.55
N LYS A 321 -23.07 11.47 -15.53
CA LYS A 321 -22.25 11.22 -16.73
C LYS A 321 -22.35 9.77 -17.20
N ASP A 322 -22.31 8.81 -16.28
CA ASP A 322 -22.45 7.39 -16.60
C ASP A 322 -23.85 7.08 -17.13
N PHE A 323 -24.88 7.72 -16.57
CA PHE A 323 -26.27 7.63 -17.04
C PHE A 323 -26.44 8.23 -18.45
N ILE A 324 -25.86 9.42 -18.71
CA ILE A 324 -25.85 10.04 -20.05
C ILE A 324 -25.15 9.13 -21.06
N LYS A 325 -23.98 8.59 -20.70
CA LYS A 325 -23.21 7.67 -21.56
C LYS A 325 -23.97 6.37 -21.86
N GLN A 326 -24.73 5.86 -20.89
CA GLN A 326 -25.58 4.69 -21.09
C GLN A 326 -26.78 4.98 -22.01
N ILE A 327 -27.38 6.17 -21.90
CA ILE A 327 -28.46 6.63 -22.80
C ILE A 327 -27.93 6.81 -24.23
N GLU A 328 -26.77 7.44 -24.41
CA GLU A 328 -26.14 7.64 -25.72
C GLU A 328 -25.80 6.32 -26.42
N ASN A 329 -25.28 5.34 -25.67
CA ASN A 329 -25.00 4.00 -26.19
C ASN A 329 -26.30 3.27 -26.57
N LYS A 330 -27.38 3.42 -25.81
CA LYS A 330 -28.70 2.87 -26.17
C LYS A 330 -29.29 3.54 -27.41
N THR A 331 -29.14 4.85 -27.58
CA THR A 331 -29.65 5.55 -28.78
C THR A 331 -28.88 5.22 -30.04
N LYS A 332 -27.57 4.93 -29.95
CA LYS A 332 -26.80 4.39 -31.08
C LYS A 332 -27.26 3.00 -31.50
N ASN A 333 -27.64 2.13 -30.55
CA ASN A 333 -28.14 0.79 -30.84
C ASN A 333 -29.60 0.73 -31.34
N ILE A 334 -30.33 1.86 -31.33
CA ILE A 334 -31.70 1.96 -31.89
C ILE A 334 -31.68 2.52 -33.32
N LYS A 335 -30.54 3.09 -33.76
CA LYS A 335 -30.34 3.68 -35.10
C LYS A 335 -29.53 2.80 -36.06
N GLY A 336 -29.17 1.58 -35.66
CA GLY A 336 -28.62 0.53 -36.52
C GLY A 336 -29.52 -0.69 -36.44
#